data_AF-A0A2E1V5C8-F1
#
_entry.id   AF-A0A2E1V5C8-F1
#
_cell.length_a   1.000
_cell.length_b   1.000
_cell.length_c   1.000
_cell.angle_alpha   90.00
_cell.angle_beta   90.00
_cell.angle_gamma   90.00
#
_symmetry.space_group_name_H-M   'P 1'
#
loop_
_entity.id
_entity.type
_entity.pdbx_description
1 polymer ?
#
loop_
_entity_poly.entity_id
_entity_poly.type
_entity_poly.pdbx_seq_one_letter_code
_entity_poly.pdbx_strand_id
1 'polypeptide(L)'
;IGNKVTISNANPGDAIEFLAFKLSEVTVESLGSGQSLIKAGQNGSELVINEDASNIYLTAATDEHAVAEVVFPLIVSSVTDPSSYSVVGTEQNDWFGYTSADTSAISVIDDLGKSGSASIDLKGGTNHFYVGDNAASSGGSLDFTGGSGADHLSFGENLAFNGGSASLNLRPDTVSGGVTDTIQFRGTLGNEFRGSRSSGTIKIANFDYADDTIELAENFIVEAGAPAFIHLDGGGSIELETNVWFSETVLEAAISNVSPKNVWTDAEVRNSAQTAIYGTDGDDFVGYMQAGTKGTDSPLSSLASSGGSAVIDLGDGNNYFQAGSNAAYKFGDLDYVGGTGSDTLSFGSQLAKGGDAYFDMNAGGTNTLTAGTFAGRDGEITYMGGTGSDSLTFGTGVAHGGDVKIYLRSDSAADSVSLTGTVAENSGSMTIYDFDVADGDSINLPSTYDLTDDGSHTTITMHSGYGSFKLYGVTGLTALGI
;
A
#
# COMPACT_ATOMS: atom_id res chain seq x y z
N ILE A 1 -50.40 13.49 -24.94
CA ILE A 1 -50.34 12.01 -25.10
C ILE A 1 -48.87 11.70 -25.22
N GLY A 2 -48.30 10.96 -24.27
CA GLY A 2 -46.87 11.01 -23.93
C GLY A 2 -46.60 12.22 -23.05
N ASN A 3 -46.03 12.05 -21.86
CA ASN A 3 -45.82 13.10 -20.87
C ASN A 3 -44.61 13.96 -21.27
N LYS A 4 -44.73 14.68 -22.39
CA LYS A 4 -43.67 15.50 -22.98
C LYS A 4 -43.91 16.98 -22.70
N VAL A 5 -42.92 17.66 -22.14
CA VAL A 5 -42.94 19.13 -21.94
C VAL A 5 -41.89 19.75 -22.85
N THR A 6 -42.30 20.73 -23.66
CA THR A 6 -41.40 21.52 -24.51
C THR A 6 -41.33 22.95 -23.99
N ILE A 7 -40.12 23.45 -23.72
CA ILE A 7 -39.87 24.84 -23.35
C ILE A 7 -39.07 25.50 -24.46
N SER A 8 -39.61 26.56 -25.06
CA SER A 8 -38.96 27.29 -26.14
C SER A 8 -38.79 28.77 -25.74
N ASN A 9 -37.64 29.36 -26.06
CA ASN A 9 -37.26 30.77 -25.85
C ASN A 9 -37.13 31.22 -24.38
N ALA A 10 -36.47 30.42 -23.52
CA ALA A 10 -36.14 30.85 -22.17
C ALA A 10 -34.95 31.85 -22.20
N ASN A 11 -35.00 32.88 -21.37
CA ASN A 11 -33.98 33.92 -21.32
C ASN A 11 -32.77 33.49 -20.46
N PRO A 12 -31.58 34.06 -20.70
CA PRO A 12 -30.43 33.89 -19.81
C PRO A 12 -30.78 34.27 -18.36
N GLY A 13 -30.48 33.40 -17.40
CA GLY A 13 -30.78 33.60 -15.98
C GLY A 13 -32.15 33.08 -15.51
N ASP A 14 -32.98 32.54 -16.39
CA ASP A 14 -34.23 31.88 -16.00
C ASP A 14 -33.90 30.57 -15.23
N ALA A 15 -34.54 30.40 -14.06
CA ALA A 15 -34.53 29.14 -13.32
C ALA A 15 -35.75 28.32 -13.73
N ILE A 16 -35.52 27.16 -14.35
CA ILE A 16 -36.58 26.25 -14.77
C ILE A 16 -36.67 25.14 -13.73
N GLU A 17 -37.76 25.14 -12.96
CA GLU A 17 -38.01 24.16 -11.91
C GLU A 17 -39.24 23.31 -12.24
N PHE A 18 -39.04 21.99 -12.38
CA PHE A 18 -40.12 21.05 -12.60
C PHE A 18 -40.60 20.49 -11.26
N LEU A 19 -41.68 21.08 -10.73
CA LEU A 19 -42.31 20.60 -9.50
C LEU A 19 -43.42 19.58 -9.84
N ALA A 20 -43.17 18.31 -9.50
CA ALA A 20 -44.16 17.24 -9.34
C ALA A 20 -44.95 16.77 -10.60
N PHE A 21 -44.25 16.31 -11.64
CA PHE A 21 -44.88 15.56 -12.75
C PHE A 21 -44.06 14.31 -13.11
N LYS A 22 -44.72 13.17 -13.37
CA LYS A 22 -44.08 12.02 -14.05
C LYS A 22 -43.96 12.35 -15.54
N LEU A 23 -42.88 13.00 -15.93
CA LEU A 23 -42.61 13.30 -17.33
C LEU A 23 -41.91 12.10 -17.97
N SER A 24 -42.22 11.82 -19.24
CA SER A 24 -41.52 10.79 -20.01
C SER A 24 -40.39 11.40 -20.83
N GLU A 25 -40.47 12.70 -21.11
CA GLU A 25 -39.48 13.45 -21.88
C GLU A 25 -39.63 14.96 -21.59
N VAL A 26 -38.52 15.67 -21.42
CA VAL A 26 -38.51 17.14 -21.36
C VAL A 26 -37.58 17.64 -22.45
N THR A 27 -38.09 18.46 -23.37
CA THR A 27 -37.30 19.08 -24.44
C THR A 27 -37.16 20.57 -24.19
N VAL A 28 -35.95 21.08 -24.06
CA VAL A 28 -35.68 22.52 -24.06
C VAL A 28 -35.16 22.89 -25.44
N GLU A 29 -35.99 23.62 -26.17
CA GLU A 29 -35.75 23.98 -27.56
C GLU A 29 -34.98 25.29 -27.70
N SER A 30 -34.97 26.19 -26.71
CA SER A 30 -34.08 27.36 -26.76
C SER A 30 -33.78 28.02 -25.40
N LEU A 31 -32.49 28.23 -25.12
CA LEU A 31 -31.96 29.02 -24.01
C LEU A 31 -31.08 30.12 -24.60
N GLY A 32 -31.39 31.39 -24.34
CA GLY A 32 -30.52 32.49 -24.78
C GLY A 32 -29.10 32.35 -24.21
N SER A 33 -28.11 33.01 -24.84
CA SER A 33 -26.71 32.98 -24.39
C SER A 33 -26.54 33.46 -22.94
N GLY A 34 -26.19 32.56 -22.01
CA GLY A 34 -25.85 32.85 -20.63
C GLY A 34 -26.09 31.67 -19.67
N GLN A 35 -25.99 31.89 -18.36
CA GLN A 35 -26.16 30.85 -17.34
C GLN A 35 -27.65 30.51 -17.17
N SER A 36 -28.01 29.23 -17.30
CA SER A 36 -29.36 28.73 -17.03
C SER A 36 -29.31 27.54 -16.09
N LEU A 37 -30.14 27.56 -15.05
CA LEU A 37 -30.22 26.53 -14.03
C LEU A 37 -31.41 25.63 -14.32
N ILE A 38 -31.16 24.36 -14.64
CA ILE A 38 -32.21 23.37 -14.87
C ILE A 38 -32.27 22.41 -13.68
N LYS A 39 -33.44 22.33 -13.05
CA LYS A 39 -33.69 21.38 -11.96
C LYS A 39 -34.69 20.30 -12.40
N ALA A 40 -34.20 19.11 -12.72
CA ALA A 40 -35.04 17.95 -13.02
C ALA A 40 -35.30 17.13 -11.75
N GLY A 41 -36.55 17.09 -11.29
CA GLY A 41 -36.97 16.31 -10.13
C GLY A 41 -37.70 15.03 -10.52
N GLN A 42 -37.00 13.90 -10.38
CA GLN A 42 -37.48 12.50 -10.25
C GLN A 42 -37.50 11.57 -11.48
N ASN A 43 -36.93 10.38 -11.23
CA ASN A 43 -37.13 9.03 -11.77
C ASN A 43 -37.79 8.89 -13.16
N GLY A 44 -36.96 8.52 -14.15
CA GLY A 44 -37.38 7.98 -15.44
C GLY A 44 -37.80 9.01 -16.49
N SER A 45 -37.32 10.26 -16.36
CA SER A 45 -37.56 11.34 -17.33
C SER A 45 -36.29 11.62 -18.15
N GLU A 46 -36.33 11.42 -19.48
CA GLU A 46 -35.24 11.81 -20.37
C GLU A 46 -35.25 13.34 -20.58
N LEU A 47 -34.22 14.04 -20.14
CA LEU A 47 -34.04 15.49 -20.40
C LEU A 47 -33.23 15.65 -21.68
N VAL A 48 -33.85 16.10 -22.76
CA VAL A 48 -33.20 16.36 -24.05
C VAL A 48 -33.04 17.87 -24.22
N ILE A 49 -31.81 18.38 -24.22
CA ILE A 49 -31.51 19.79 -24.47
C ILE A 49 -30.94 19.91 -25.87
N ASN A 50 -31.63 20.63 -26.76
CA ASN A 50 -31.31 20.69 -28.18
C ASN A 50 -31.02 22.15 -28.59
N GLU A 51 -30.04 22.84 -28.00
CA GLU A 51 -29.70 24.22 -28.45
C GLU A 51 -28.35 24.84 -28.01
N ASP A 52 -28.01 25.95 -28.68
CA ASP A 52 -26.79 26.81 -28.64
C ASP A 52 -26.53 27.58 -27.31
N ALA A 53 -26.52 26.89 -26.17
CA ALA A 53 -26.22 27.51 -24.86
C ALA A 53 -24.73 27.45 -24.51
N SER A 54 -24.10 28.56 -24.12
CA SER A 54 -22.64 28.59 -23.88
C SER A 54 -22.13 27.72 -22.72
N ASN A 55 -22.96 27.33 -21.74
CA ASN A 55 -22.67 26.39 -20.65
C ASN A 55 -23.99 25.89 -20.03
N ILE A 56 -24.10 24.61 -19.63
CA ILE A 56 -25.26 24.08 -18.89
C ILE A 56 -24.85 23.75 -17.45
N TYR A 57 -25.55 24.36 -16.48
CA TYR A 57 -25.36 24.12 -15.05
C TYR A 57 -26.49 23.26 -14.53
N LEU A 58 -26.20 21.99 -14.22
CA LEU A 58 -27.15 21.09 -13.60
C LEU A 58 -27.06 21.21 -12.08
N THR A 59 -28.21 21.34 -11.42
CA THR A 59 -28.29 21.25 -9.96
C THR A 59 -29.61 20.57 -9.58
N ALA A 60 -29.76 19.25 -9.82
CA ALA A 60 -30.95 18.55 -9.35
C ALA A 60 -30.90 17.01 -9.24
N ALA A 61 -31.42 16.57 -8.09
CA ALA A 61 -32.38 15.51 -7.76
C ALA A 61 -32.36 14.13 -8.45
N THR A 62 -31.83 13.17 -7.68
CA THR A 62 -32.28 11.79 -7.39
C THR A 62 -32.76 10.90 -8.56
N ASP A 63 -31.87 9.97 -8.89
CA ASP A 63 -32.03 8.66 -9.55
C ASP A 63 -32.54 8.55 -11.00
N GLU A 64 -31.75 7.71 -11.69
CA GLU A 64 -31.89 6.99 -12.96
C GLU A 64 -32.43 7.70 -14.21
N HIS A 65 -31.52 7.75 -15.19
CA HIS A 65 -31.68 7.97 -16.63
C HIS A 65 -32.23 9.34 -17.06
N ALA A 66 -31.30 10.27 -17.30
CA ALA A 66 -31.46 11.32 -18.30
C ALA A 66 -30.36 11.14 -19.37
N VAL A 67 -30.75 10.73 -20.59
CA VAL A 67 -29.85 10.75 -21.75
C VAL A 67 -30.09 12.09 -22.44
N ALA A 68 -29.09 12.95 -22.41
CA ALA A 68 -29.10 14.23 -23.10
C ALA A 68 -27.96 14.19 -24.14
N GLU A 69 -28.28 14.36 -25.43
CA GLU A 69 -27.25 14.68 -26.44
C GLU A 69 -26.93 16.18 -26.30
N VAL A 70 -26.09 16.48 -25.30
CA VAL A 70 -25.67 17.86 -25.02
C VAL A 70 -24.46 18.18 -25.90
N VAL A 71 -24.55 19.25 -26.68
CA VAL A 71 -23.48 19.66 -27.64
C VAL A 71 -22.53 20.70 -27.01
N PHE A 72 -22.64 20.95 -25.70
CA PHE A 72 -21.88 21.94 -24.93
C PHE A 72 -21.24 21.31 -23.70
N PRO A 73 -20.15 21.89 -23.17
CA PRO A 73 -19.58 21.44 -21.93
C PRO A 73 -20.57 21.33 -20.77
N LEU A 74 -20.55 20.19 -20.09
CA LEU A 74 -21.28 19.98 -18.84
C LEU A 74 -20.47 20.54 -17.66
N ILE A 75 -21.11 21.35 -16.81
CA ILE A 75 -20.49 21.84 -15.56
C ILE A 75 -21.35 21.39 -14.37
N VAL A 76 -20.78 20.52 -13.52
CA VAL A 76 -21.42 20.03 -12.29
C VAL A 76 -20.68 20.60 -11.09
N SER A 77 -21.33 21.49 -10.33
CA SER A 77 -20.70 22.14 -9.17
C SER A 77 -21.19 21.62 -7.82
N SER A 78 -22.31 20.91 -7.76
CA SER A 78 -22.85 20.38 -6.50
C SER A 78 -23.85 19.24 -6.72
N VAL A 79 -23.93 18.34 -5.73
CA VAL A 79 -24.86 17.21 -5.72
C VAL A 79 -25.67 17.25 -4.41
N THR A 80 -26.99 17.18 -4.52
CA THR A 80 -27.90 17.29 -3.35
C THR A 80 -28.05 16.00 -2.54
N ASP A 81 -27.76 14.85 -3.16
CA ASP A 81 -27.70 13.55 -2.49
C ASP A 81 -26.49 12.79 -3.03
N PRO A 82 -25.29 13.00 -2.45
CA PRO A 82 -24.08 12.42 -2.98
C PRO A 82 -24.03 10.91 -2.77
N SER A 83 -24.91 10.32 -1.95
CA SER A 83 -24.89 8.88 -1.65
C SER A 83 -25.34 8.00 -2.82
N SER A 84 -26.18 8.50 -3.73
CA SER A 84 -26.59 7.78 -4.95
C SER A 84 -26.80 8.76 -6.10
N TYR A 85 -25.96 8.67 -7.14
CA TYR A 85 -25.87 9.70 -8.17
C TYR A 85 -25.39 9.16 -9.52
N SER A 86 -25.93 9.63 -10.64
CA SER A 86 -25.47 9.26 -11.97
C SER A 86 -25.38 10.46 -12.91
N VAL A 87 -24.27 10.56 -13.65
CA VAL A 87 -24.04 11.59 -14.66
C VAL A 87 -23.53 10.97 -15.94
N VAL A 88 -24.11 11.42 -17.05
CA VAL A 88 -23.60 11.19 -18.39
C VAL A 88 -23.16 12.53 -18.94
N GLY A 89 -21.88 12.63 -19.27
CA GLY A 89 -21.26 13.79 -19.90
C GLY A 89 -21.52 13.85 -21.40
N THR A 90 -20.73 14.67 -22.08
CA THR A 90 -20.96 15.14 -23.43
C THR A 90 -19.80 14.74 -24.34
N GLU A 91 -19.91 15.02 -25.65
CA GLU A 91 -18.79 14.83 -26.58
C GLU A 91 -17.74 15.96 -26.49
N GLN A 92 -17.94 16.93 -25.58
CA GLN A 92 -17.06 18.07 -25.34
C GLN A 92 -16.30 17.90 -24.02
N ASN A 93 -15.42 18.86 -23.70
CA ASN A 93 -14.74 18.92 -22.42
C ASN A 93 -15.75 19.20 -21.30
N ASP A 94 -15.90 18.29 -20.35
CA ASP A 94 -16.77 18.43 -19.20
C ASP A 94 -15.98 18.76 -17.91
N TRP A 95 -16.65 19.45 -16.98
CA TRP A 95 -16.10 19.85 -15.69
C TRP A 95 -17.01 19.40 -14.54
N PHE A 96 -16.60 18.36 -13.82
CA PHE A 96 -17.26 17.85 -12.64
C PHE A 96 -16.52 18.28 -11.37
N GLY A 97 -17.22 18.84 -10.38
CA GLY A 97 -16.59 19.43 -9.20
C GLY A 97 -16.02 20.83 -9.44
N TYR A 98 -16.59 21.58 -10.40
CA TYR A 98 -16.15 22.93 -10.73
C TYR A 98 -17.34 23.88 -10.89
N THR A 99 -17.12 25.16 -10.60
CA THR A 99 -18.11 26.25 -10.78
C THR A 99 -18.06 26.90 -12.16
N SER A 100 -17.03 26.59 -12.96
CA SER A 100 -16.88 27.03 -14.34
C SER A 100 -15.91 26.14 -15.11
N ALA A 101 -15.80 26.37 -16.42
CA ALA A 101 -14.79 25.84 -17.32
C ALA A 101 -13.36 26.35 -17.03
N ASP A 102 -12.92 26.26 -15.78
CA ASP A 102 -11.66 26.79 -15.28
C ASP A 102 -11.15 25.88 -14.15
N THR A 103 -9.93 25.37 -14.29
CA THR A 103 -9.34 24.42 -13.33
C THR A 103 -9.05 25.03 -11.96
N SER A 104 -9.06 26.37 -11.84
CA SER A 104 -8.96 27.09 -10.57
C SER A 104 -10.29 27.24 -9.83
N ALA A 105 -11.42 26.99 -10.52
CA ALA A 105 -12.77 27.27 -10.03
C ALA A 105 -13.42 26.05 -9.34
N ILE A 106 -12.66 25.35 -8.50
CA ILE A 106 -13.08 24.11 -7.83
C ILE A 106 -14.30 24.33 -6.93
N SER A 107 -15.29 23.44 -7.06
CA SER A 107 -16.43 23.29 -6.17
C SER A 107 -16.39 21.89 -5.56
N VAL A 108 -16.08 21.81 -4.27
CA VAL A 108 -15.86 20.53 -3.60
C VAL A 108 -17.18 19.74 -3.52
N ILE A 109 -17.19 18.53 -4.07
CA ILE A 109 -18.26 17.55 -3.91
C ILE A 109 -17.74 16.43 -3.02
N ASP A 110 -18.02 16.53 -1.73
CA ASP A 110 -17.69 15.50 -0.74
C ASP A 110 -18.72 14.35 -0.75
N ASP A 111 -18.32 13.21 -0.18
CA ASP A 111 -19.16 12.05 0.10
C ASP A 111 -19.81 11.41 -1.15
N LEU A 112 -19.30 11.66 -2.36
CA LEU A 112 -19.85 11.09 -3.60
C LEU A 112 -19.78 9.55 -3.58
N GLY A 113 -20.91 8.88 -3.67
CA GLY A 113 -21.05 7.42 -3.59
C GLY A 113 -20.90 6.83 -2.18
N LYS A 114 -20.78 7.66 -1.12
CA LYS A 114 -20.59 7.17 0.25
C LYS A 114 -21.80 6.36 0.74
N SER A 115 -21.55 5.13 1.19
CA SER A 115 -22.57 4.15 1.59
C SER A 115 -23.66 3.88 0.55
N GLY A 116 -23.42 4.24 -0.72
CA GLY A 116 -24.32 3.98 -1.85
C GLY A 116 -23.52 3.87 -3.15
N SER A 117 -23.98 4.46 -4.24
CA SER A 117 -23.36 4.29 -5.57
C SER A 117 -23.36 5.55 -6.41
N ALA A 118 -22.20 5.95 -6.91
CA ALA A 118 -22.06 7.02 -7.90
C ALA A 118 -21.58 6.47 -9.24
N SER A 119 -22.15 6.92 -10.36
CA SER A 119 -21.75 6.52 -11.71
C SER A 119 -21.59 7.74 -12.62
N ILE A 120 -20.39 7.96 -13.15
CA ILE A 120 -20.02 9.12 -13.96
C ILE A 120 -19.46 8.60 -15.28
N ASP A 121 -20.00 9.05 -16.41
CA ASP A 121 -19.57 8.63 -17.77
C ASP A 121 -19.44 9.86 -18.67
N LEU A 122 -18.23 10.43 -18.74
CA LEU A 122 -17.90 11.62 -19.54
C LEU A 122 -17.54 11.12 -20.94
N LYS A 123 -18.31 11.45 -21.98
CA LYS A 123 -18.29 10.67 -23.23
C LYS A 123 -17.07 10.98 -24.11
N GLY A 124 -16.92 12.22 -24.55
CA GLY A 124 -15.82 12.69 -25.39
C GLY A 124 -14.99 13.75 -24.66
N GLY A 125 -14.14 14.45 -25.41
CA GLY A 125 -13.39 15.61 -24.90
C GLY A 125 -12.30 15.31 -23.88
N THR A 126 -11.66 16.39 -23.42
CA THR A 126 -10.70 16.44 -22.30
C THR A 126 -11.45 16.87 -21.06
N ASN A 127 -11.63 15.97 -20.10
CA ASN A 127 -12.51 16.23 -18.96
C ASN A 127 -11.75 16.52 -17.68
N HIS A 128 -12.41 17.22 -16.77
CA HIS A 128 -11.89 17.47 -15.43
C HIS A 128 -12.88 16.96 -14.40
N PHE A 129 -12.43 16.03 -13.57
CA PHE A 129 -13.22 15.39 -12.54
C PHE A 129 -12.58 15.62 -11.18
N TYR A 130 -13.18 16.49 -10.38
CA TYR A 130 -12.77 16.75 -9.00
C TYR A 130 -13.85 16.25 -8.03
N VAL A 131 -13.44 15.38 -7.10
CA VAL A 131 -14.26 15.01 -5.95
C VAL A 131 -13.47 15.22 -4.67
N GLY A 132 -14.19 15.67 -3.65
CA GLY A 132 -13.62 15.93 -2.34
C GLY A 132 -13.46 14.65 -1.53
N ASP A 133 -13.66 14.78 -0.23
CA ASP A 133 -13.34 13.73 0.73
C ASP A 133 -14.43 12.65 0.77
N ASN A 134 -14.02 11.44 1.17
CA ASN A 134 -14.86 10.29 1.48
C ASN A 134 -15.67 9.71 0.31
N ALA A 135 -15.25 9.99 -0.93
CA ALA A 135 -15.86 9.39 -2.11
C ALA A 135 -15.83 7.85 -2.02
N ALA A 136 -16.94 7.20 -2.35
CA ALA A 136 -17.18 5.76 -2.29
C ALA A 136 -16.87 5.10 -0.93
N SER A 137 -16.79 5.86 0.17
CA SER A 137 -16.45 5.29 1.47
C SER A 137 -17.62 4.53 2.14
N SER A 138 -17.31 3.78 3.20
CA SER A 138 -18.28 3.08 4.08
C SER A 138 -19.19 2.11 3.32
N GLY A 139 -18.59 1.19 2.56
CA GLY A 139 -19.30 0.22 1.70
C GLY A 139 -19.88 0.82 0.42
N GLY A 140 -19.52 2.06 0.09
CA GLY A 140 -19.96 2.78 -1.09
C GLY A 140 -19.25 2.37 -2.37
N SER A 141 -19.73 2.88 -3.51
CA SER A 141 -19.16 2.62 -4.83
C SER A 141 -19.09 3.89 -5.69
N LEU A 142 -18.02 4.02 -6.48
CA LEU A 142 -17.86 5.03 -7.53
C LEU A 142 -17.39 4.36 -8.81
N ASP A 143 -18.21 4.43 -9.86
CA ASP A 143 -17.85 4.03 -11.20
C ASP A 143 -17.64 5.29 -12.05
N PHE A 144 -16.41 5.54 -12.48
CA PHE A 144 -16.05 6.62 -13.39
C PHE A 144 -15.64 6.06 -14.74
N THR A 145 -16.13 6.66 -15.81
CA THR A 145 -15.67 6.45 -17.18
C THR A 145 -15.30 7.79 -17.81
N GLY A 146 -14.06 7.89 -18.27
CA GLY A 146 -13.49 9.03 -18.96
C GLY A 146 -13.95 9.16 -20.41
N GLY A 147 -13.55 10.28 -21.00
CA GLY A 147 -13.79 10.70 -22.36
C GLY A 147 -12.83 10.08 -23.37
N SER A 148 -12.84 10.60 -24.60
CA SER A 148 -11.95 10.14 -25.68
C SER A 148 -10.68 10.99 -25.81
N GLY A 149 -10.45 11.91 -24.87
CA GLY A 149 -9.36 12.86 -24.81
C GLY A 149 -8.84 12.97 -23.37
N ALA A 150 -7.85 13.83 -23.15
CA ALA A 150 -7.09 13.84 -21.90
C ALA A 150 -7.96 14.15 -20.69
N ASP A 151 -8.05 13.23 -19.74
CA ASP A 151 -8.88 13.36 -18.56
C ASP A 151 -8.05 13.60 -17.31
N HIS A 152 -8.50 14.56 -16.51
CA HIS A 152 -7.86 14.95 -15.27
C HIS A 152 -8.76 14.63 -14.09
N LEU A 153 -8.43 13.56 -13.36
CA LEU A 153 -9.15 13.11 -12.18
C LEU A 153 -8.39 13.55 -10.92
N SER A 154 -9.11 14.07 -9.94
CA SER A 154 -8.55 14.47 -8.65
C SER A 154 -9.48 14.05 -7.52
N PHE A 155 -8.93 13.37 -6.53
CA PHE A 155 -9.63 12.85 -5.37
C PHE A 155 -9.08 13.44 -4.07
N GLY A 156 -9.98 13.81 -3.16
CA GLY A 156 -9.67 14.20 -1.79
C GLY A 156 -9.24 13.03 -0.91
N GLU A 157 -9.42 13.16 0.40
CA GLU A 157 -9.10 12.11 1.37
C GLU A 157 -10.13 10.97 1.36
N ASN A 158 -9.72 9.77 1.75
CA ASN A 158 -10.58 8.62 2.05
C ASN A 158 -11.39 8.06 0.87
N LEU A 159 -10.87 8.10 -0.35
CA LEU A 159 -11.47 7.39 -1.48
C LEU A 159 -11.57 5.87 -1.18
N ALA A 160 -12.75 5.30 -1.43
CA ALA A 160 -13.07 3.88 -1.24
C ALA A 160 -12.81 3.35 0.20
N PHE A 161 -12.75 4.23 1.20
CA PHE A 161 -12.44 3.88 2.59
C PHE A 161 -13.49 2.95 3.24
N ASN A 162 -13.11 2.12 4.22
CA ASN A 162 -14.01 1.26 5.01
C ASN A 162 -14.94 0.36 4.14
N GLY A 163 -14.33 -0.53 3.34
CA GLY A 163 -15.04 -1.49 2.50
C GLY A 163 -15.66 -0.91 1.23
N GLY A 164 -15.26 0.30 0.85
CA GLY A 164 -15.72 0.98 -0.36
C GLY A 164 -15.06 0.45 -1.65
N SER A 165 -15.57 0.87 -2.80
CA SER A 165 -15.01 0.49 -4.10
C SER A 165 -15.01 1.67 -5.08
N ALA A 166 -13.93 1.82 -5.86
CA ALA A 166 -13.88 2.77 -6.97
C ALA A 166 -13.40 2.05 -8.24
N SER A 167 -14.10 2.22 -9.35
CA SER A 167 -13.68 1.77 -10.68
C SER A 167 -13.47 3.00 -11.55
N LEU A 168 -12.25 3.23 -12.00
CA LEU A 168 -11.83 4.36 -12.82
C LEU A 168 -11.43 3.84 -14.19
N ASN A 169 -12.31 3.99 -15.17
CA ASN A 169 -12.05 3.60 -16.55
C ASN A 169 -11.70 4.84 -17.35
N LEU A 170 -10.46 4.98 -17.79
CA LEU A 170 -10.02 6.17 -18.55
C LEU A 170 -10.54 6.19 -20.00
N ARG A 171 -11.15 5.08 -20.46
CA ARG A 171 -11.59 4.82 -21.84
C ARG A 171 -10.38 4.80 -22.81
N PRO A 172 -10.36 3.89 -23.81
CA PRO A 172 -9.24 3.84 -24.74
C PRO A 172 -9.18 5.09 -25.62
N ASP A 173 -8.00 5.68 -25.74
CA ASP A 173 -7.76 6.80 -26.64
C ASP A 173 -7.99 6.42 -28.10
N THR A 174 -8.81 7.22 -28.77
CA THR A 174 -9.12 7.02 -30.20
C THR A 174 -8.13 7.72 -31.13
N VAL A 175 -7.19 8.50 -30.59
CA VAL A 175 -6.21 9.29 -31.34
C VAL A 175 -4.81 8.70 -31.17
N SER A 176 -4.22 8.24 -32.28
CA SER A 176 -2.82 7.80 -32.29
C SER A 176 -1.90 9.00 -32.08
N GLY A 177 -1.32 9.14 -30.88
CA GLY A 177 -0.35 10.20 -30.59
C GLY A 177 -0.21 10.67 -29.15
N GLY A 178 -0.62 9.90 -28.14
CA GLY A 178 -0.37 10.21 -26.73
C GLY A 178 -1.28 11.29 -26.18
N VAL A 179 -2.50 10.89 -25.88
CA VAL A 179 -3.37 11.65 -24.99
C VAL A 179 -2.99 11.22 -23.58
N THR A 180 -2.76 12.19 -22.69
CA THR A 180 -2.30 11.95 -21.33
C THR A 180 -3.46 12.13 -20.36
N ASP A 181 -3.88 11.04 -19.74
CA ASP A 181 -4.74 11.09 -18.58
C ASP A 181 -3.93 11.31 -17.31
N THR A 182 -4.52 11.99 -16.33
CA THR A 182 -3.88 12.27 -15.04
C THR A 182 -4.82 11.92 -13.91
N ILE A 183 -4.36 11.09 -12.98
CA ILE A 183 -5.10 10.76 -11.75
C ILE A 183 -4.31 11.26 -10.55
N GLN A 184 -4.88 12.21 -9.80
CA GLN A 184 -4.29 12.77 -8.60
C GLN A 184 -5.01 12.29 -7.33
N PHE A 185 -4.27 11.68 -6.41
CA PHE A 185 -4.75 11.31 -5.09
C PHE A 185 -4.15 12.24 -4.03
N ARG A 186 -4.98 13.08 -3.40
CA ARG A 186 -4.53 14.15 -2.49
C ARG A 186 -4.45 13.74 -1.01
N GLY A 187 -4.88 12.54 -0.67
CA GLY A 187 -5.02 12.08 0.72
C GLY A 187 -4.92 10.58 0.91
N THR A 188 -5.41 10.09 2.05
CA THR A 188 -5.43 8.67 2.42
C THR A 188 -6.37 7.87 1.52
N LEU A 189 -5.97 6.67 1.10
CA LEU A 189 -6.78 5.76 0.28
C LEU A 189 -7.09 4.47 1.04
N GLY A 190 -8.29 3.90 0.87
CA GLY A 190 -8.57 2.47 1.12
C GLY A 190 -8.38 1.86 2.53
N ASN A 191 -8.05 2.65 3.56
CA ASN A 191 -7.59 2.14 4.86
C ASN A 191 -8.68 1.42 5.71
N GLU A 192 -8.25 0.41 6.48
CA GLU A 192 -9.00 -0.39 7.44
C GLU A 192 -9.31 0.39 8.74
N PHE A 193 -10.60 0.59 9.04
CA PHE A 193 -11.01 1.02 10.37
C PHE A 193 -10.86 -0.16 11.35
N ARG A 194 -10.05 0.01 12.41
CA ARG A 194 -9.75 -1.01 13.43
C ARG A 194 -11.00 -1.82 13.82
N GLY A 195 -11.07 -3.07 13.34
CA GLY A 195 -12.13 -4.04 13.66
C GLY A 195 -13.16 -4.34 12.55
N SER A 196 -13.04 -3.77 11.35
CA SER A 196 -13.92 -4.06 10.20
C SER A 196 -13.25 -5.03 9.21
N ARG A 197 -13.94 -6.10 8.80
CA ARG A 197 -13.41 -7.17 7.90
C ARG A 197 -13.37 -6.83 6.41
N SER A 198 -13.54 -5.56 6.02
CA SER A 198 -13.66 -5.17 4.61
C SER A 198 -12.71 -4.03 4.27
N SER A 199 -11.68 -4.33 3.48
CA SER A 199 -10.78 -3.36 2.89
C SER A 199 -11.43 -2.66 1.69
N GLY A 200 -11.01 -1.42 1.44
CA GLY A 200 -11.40 -0.66 0.26
C GLY A 200 -10.70 -1.14 -1.02
N THR A 201 -11.33 -0.97 -2.18
CA THR A 201 -10.73 -1.35 -3.49
C THR A 201 -10.78 -0.19 -4.47
N ILE A 202 -9.72 0.00 -5.25
CA ILE A 202 -9.69 0.94 -6.37
C ILE A 202 -9.21 0.17 -7.60
N LYS A 203 -9.91 0.27 -8.72
CA LYS A 203 -9.54 -0.36 -10.00
C LYS A 203 -9.35 0.71 -11.04
N ILE A 204 -8.27 0.65 -11.80
CA ILE A 204 -8.02 1.57 -12.91
C ILE A 204 -7.92 0.75 -14.20
N ALA A 205 -8.72 1.12 -15.19
CA ALA A 205 -8.82 0.44 -16.48
C ALA A 205 -8.45 1.40 -17.62
N ASN A 206 -7.90 0.83 -18.70
CA ASN A 206 -7.46 1.55 -19.91
C ASN A 206 -6.38 2.61 -19.70
N PHE A 207 -5.52 2.43 -18.70
CA PHE A 207 -4.35 3.27 -18.46
C PHE A 207 -3.24 2.96 -19.49
N ASP A 208 -2.80 3.97 -20.27
CA ASP A 208 -1.63 3.93 -21.15
C ASP A 208 -0.39 4.40 -20.40
N TYR A 209 0.52 3.48 -20.09
CA TYR A 209 1.74 3.76 -19.34
C TYR A 209 2.72 4.71 -20.03
N ALA A 210 2.62 4.89 -21.35
CA ALA A 210 3.53 5.76 -22.10
C ALA A 210 3.14 7.22 -21.96
N ASP A 211 1.85 7.48 -21.73
CA ASP A 211 1.26 8.80 -21.86
C ASP A 211 0.52 9.24 -20.59
N ASP A 212 -0.04 8.33 -19.79
CA ASP A 212 -0.81 8.62 -18.58
C ASP A 212 0.05 8.76 -17.32
N THR A 213 -0.48 9.49 -16.34
CA THR A 213 0.21 9.78 -15.08
C THR A 213 -0.67 9.57 -13.85
N ILE A 214 -0.11 8.96 -12.81
CA ILE A 214 -0.69 8.94 -11.46
C ILE A 214 0.16 9.83 -10.55
N GLU A 215 -0.45 10.83 -9.95
CA GLU A 215 0.16 11.73 -8.97
C GLU A 215 -0.31 11.37 -7.55
N LEU A 216 0.65 11.17 -6.66
CA LEU A 216 0.40 10.78 -5.28
C LEU A 216 0.93 11.87 -4.34
N ALA A 217 0.21 12.16 -3.25
CA ALA A 217 0.71 13.06 -2.21
C ALA A 217 2.03 12.53 -1.60
N GLU A 218 2.86 13.44 -1.05
CA GLU A 218 4.27 13.24 -0.65
C GLU A 218 4.59 12.05 0.31
N ASN A 219 3.59 11.29 0.77
CA ASN A 219 3.73 10.19 1.74
C ASN A 219 3.23 8.82 1.22
N PHE A 220 3.19 8.62 -0.09
CA PHE A 220 2.69 7.38 -0.70
C PHE A 220 3.81 6.37 -0.98
N ILE A 221 3.60 5.09 -0.64
CA ILE A 221 4.54 3.99 -0.90
C ILE A 221 4.02 3.16 -2.08
N VAL A 222 4.80 3.02 -3.16
CA VAL A 222 4.53 2.13 -4.31
C VAL A 222 5.57 1.01 -4.28
N GLU A 223 5.13 -0.24 -4.25
CA GLU A 223 5.99 -1.42 -4.33
C GLU A 223 6.09 -1.93 -5.77
N ALA A 224 7.29 -2.35 -6.21
CA ALA A 224 7.52 -2.89 -7.54
C ALA A 224 7.69 -4.42 -7.50
N GLY A 225 6.91 -5.17 -8.29
CA GLY A 225 7.22 -6.57 -8.61
C GLY A 225 6.01 -7.50 -8.74
N ALA A 226 5.55 -7.71 -9.98
CA ALA A 226 4.42 -8.58 -10.42
C ALA A 226 3.00 -8.01 -10.17
N PRO A 227 1.99 -8.46 -10.96
CA PRO A 227 0.94 -7.61 -11.56
C PRO A 227 0.50 -6.50 -10.61
N ALA A 228 0.80 -5.24 -10.98
CA ALA A 228 0.91 -4.15 -10.02
C ALA A 228 -0.34 -3.97 -9.18
N PHE A 229 -0.32 -4.59 -8.01
CA PHE A 229 -1.16 -4.26 -6.90
C PHE A 229 -0.42 -3.17 -6.14
N ILE A 230 -0.95 -1.94 -6.16
CA ILE A 230 -0.44 -0.93 -5.22
C ILE A 230 -1.15 -1.21 -3.90
N HIS A 231 -0.41 -1.74 -2.93
CA HIS A 231 -0.92 -1.95 -1.57
C HIS A 231 -0.97 -0.61 -0.85
N LEU A 232 -2.12 -0.31 -0.24
CA LEU A 232 -2.34 0.91 0.53
C LEU A 232 -2.24 0.60 2.03
N ASP A 233 -1.61 1.47 2.82
CA ASP A 233 -1.56 1.40 4.28
C ASP A 233 -2.96 1.03 4.85
N GLY A 234 -3.06 -0.12 5.52
CA GLY A 234 -4.33 -0.62 6.06
C GLY A 234 -5.13 -1.54 5.13
N GLY A 235 -4.46 -2.34 4.29
CA GLY A 235 -5.04 -3.52 3.64
C GLY A 235 -5.90 -3.26 2.39
N GLY A 236 -5.88 -2.06 1.82
CA GLY A 236 -6.52 -1.74 0.54
C GLY A 236 -5.64 -2.10 -0.67
N SER A 237 -6.24 -2.36 -1.83
CA SER A 237 -5.51 -2.64 -3.08
C SER A 237 -5.96 -1.73 -4.23
N ILE A 238 -4.99 -1.26 -5.02
CA ILE A 238 -5.22 -0.72 -6.37
C ILE A 238 -4.88 -1.82 -7.37
N GLU A 239 -5.84 -2.23 -8.22
CA GLU A 239 -5.63 -3.21 -9.29
C GLU A 239 -5.58 -2.49 -10.65
N LEU A 240 -4.48 -2.67 -11.40
CA LEU A 240 -4.35 -2.23 -12.79
C LEU A 240 -4.66 -3.41 -13.73
N GLU A 241 -5.67 -3.29 -14.59
CA GLU A 241 -6.18 -4.44 -15.38
C GLU A 241 -5.29 -4.87 -16.59
N THR A 242 -4.11 -4.26 -16.79
CA THR A 242 -3.17 -4.61 -17.87
C THR A 242 -1.81 -5.08 -17.36
N ASN A 243 -1.20 -6.06 -18.05
CA ASN A 243 0.09 -6.66 -17.69
C ASN A 243 1.20 -5.59 -17.62
N VAL A 244 1.67 -5.32 -16.41
CA VAL A 244 2.71 -4.33 -16.14
C VAL A 244 4.07 -4.84 -16.57
N TRP A 245 4.64 -4.21 -17.60
CA TRP A 245 6.08 -4.20 -17.86
C TRP A 245 6.50 -2.74 -17.90
N PHE A 246 7.15 -2.26 -16.85
CA PHE A 246 7.76 -0.94 -16.86
C PHE A 246 8.79 -0.92 -17.99
N SER A 247 8.61 -0.03 -18.97
CA SER A 247 9.66 0.16 -19.98
C SER A 247 10.87 0.82 -19.30
N GLU A 248 12.06 0.31 -19.61
CA GLU A 248 13.37 0.68 -19.05
C GLU A 248 13.66 2.21 -19.10
N THR A 249 12.92 2.96 -19.92
CA THR A 249 13.10 4.40 -20.16
C THR A 249 12.21 5.32 -19.30
N VAL A 250 11.08 4.82 -18.75
CA VAL A 250 10.21 5.60 -17.84
C VAL A 250 10.69 5.50 -16.38
N LEU A 251 11.43 4.44 -16.06
CA LEU A 251 12.11 4.24 -14.77
C LEU A 251 13.19 5.32 -14.52
N GLU A 252 13.94 5.74 -15.54
CA GLU A 252 15.04 6.72 -15.37
C GLU A 252 14.58 8.17 -15.11
N ALA A 253 13.40 8.57 -15.60
CA ALA A 253 12.92 9.95 -15.49
C ALA A 253 12.09 10.23 -14.23
N ALA A 254 11.30 9.26 -13.76
CA ALA A 254 10.55 9.39 -12.50
C ALA A 254 11.45 9.22 -11.26
N ILE A 255 12.55 8.46 -11.37
CA ILE A 255 13.57 8.30 -10.33
C ILE A 255 14.58 9.48 -10.34
N SER A 256 14.60 10.33 -11.38
CA SER A 256 15.60 11.41 -11.50
C SER A 256 15.41 12.58 -10.53
N ASN A 257 14.28 12.66 -9.78
CA ASN A 257 14.06 13.70 -8.76
C ASN A 257 13.65 13.18 -7.38
N VAL A 258 13.55 11.85 -7.21
CA VAL A 258 13.51 11.19 -5.90
C VAL A 258 14.71 10.26 -5.90
N SER A 259 15.80 10.65 -5.25
CA SER A 259 16.89 9.71 -4.97
C SER A 259 16.26 8.46 -4.37
N PRO A 260 16.56 7.23 -4.85
CA PRO A 260 16.09 6.01 -4.21
C PRO A 260 16.36 6.16 -2.71
N LYS A 261 15.28 6.12 -1.91
CA LYS A 261 15.41 6.32 -0.48
C LYS A 261 16.14 5.10 0.03
N ASN A 262 17.40 5.28 0.41
CA ASN A 262 18.23 4.21 0.95
C ASN A 262 18.58 4.47 2.42
N VAL A 263 17.83 5.37 3.08
CA VAL A 263 18.01 5.71 4.49
C VAL A 263 16.64 5.90 5.12
N TRP A 264 16.35 5.18 6.21
CA TRP A 264 15.16 5.38 7.03
C TRP A 264 15.54 5.64 8.47
N THR A 265 14.95 6.68 9.06
CA THR A 265 15.10 7.03 10.48
C THR A 265 13.93 6.51 11.31
N ASP A 266 14.09 6.47 12.62
CA ASP A 266 13.02 6.12 13.57
C ASP A 266 11.80 7.05 13.45
N ALA A 267 12.03 8.33 13.12
CA ALA A 267 10.94 9.29 12.97
C ALA A 267 10.04 9.01 11.75
N GLU A 268 10.55 8.26 10.78
CA GLU A 268 9.86 7.96 9.52
C GLU A 268 9.13 6.61 9.57
N VAL A 269 9.51 5.72 10.49
CA VAL A 269 8.95 4.37 10.59
C VAL A 269 8.05 4.28 11.81
N ARG A 270 6.80 3.83 11.60
CA ARG A 270 5.81 3.76 12.69
C ARG A 270 6.05 2.52 13.57
N ASN A 271 5.94 2.72 14.88
CA ASN A 271 6.27 1.70 15.88
C ASN A 271 5.25 0.53 15.94
N SER A 272 3.94 0.79 15.99
CA SER A 272 2.89 -0.22 16.26
C SER A 272 1.83 -0.31 15.16
N ALA A 273 2.23 -0.03 13.91
CA ALA A 273 1.40 -0.12 12.73
C ALA A 273 1.80 -1.35 11.89
N GLN A 274 1.05 -1.61 10.81
CA GLN A 274 1.60 -2.34 9.67
C GLN A 274 2.63 -1.42 9.00
N THR A 275 3.84 -1.93 8.81
CA THR A 275 4.96 -1.19 8.22
C THR A 275 5.55 -2.07 7.12
N ALA A 276 5.76 -1.53 5.93
CA ALA A 276 6.55 -2.20 4.91
C ALA A 276 7.72 -1.31 4.47
N ILE A 277 8.92 -1.86 4.38
CA ILE A 277 10.12 -1.14 3.91
C ILE A 277 10.74 -1.96 2.80
N TYR A 278 10.81 -1.34 1.62
CA TYR A 278 11.50 -1.90 0.47
C TYR A 278 12.71 -1.05 0.12
N GLY A 279 13.83 -1.73 -0.05
CA GLY A 279 15.11 -1.15 -0.41
C GLY A 279 15.31 -1.00 -1.91
N THR A 280 16.57 -0.96 -2.29
CA THR A 280 17.06 -0.85 -3.66
C THR A 280 18.04 -1.99 -3.92
N ASP A 281 18.48 -2.17 -5.16
CA ASP A 281 19.58 -3.12 -5.42
C ASP A 281 20.96 -2.60 -4.94
N GLY A 282 21.01 -1.39 -4.35
CA GLY A 282 22.19 -0.81 -3.72
C GLY A 282 22.07 -0.78 -2.20
N ASP A 283 23.16 -0.41 -1.52
CA ASP A 283 23.20 -0.44 -0.05
C ASP A 283 22.13 0.46 0.62
N ASP A 284 21.31 -0.16 1.47
CA ASP A 284 20.27 0.50 2.26
C ASP A 284 20.60 0.61 3.76
N PHE A 285 20.07 1.65 4.42
CA PHE A 285 20.38 2.02 5.80
C PHE A 285 19.10 2.34 6.59
N VAL A 286 18.48 1.31 7.15
CA VAL A 286 17.29 1.43 8.01
C VAL A 286 17.69 1.57 9.47
N GLY A 287 17.14 2.56 10.17
CA GLY A 287 17.51 2.90 11.54
C GLY A 287 18.78 3.75 11.64
N TYR A 288 19.11 4.52 10.59
CA TYR A 288 20.29 5.39 10.51
C TYR A 288 19.89 6.82 10.14
N MET A 289 20.62 7.82 10.64
CA MET A 289 20.37 9.23 10.28
C MET A 289 20.87 9.63 8.88
N GLN A 290 21.75 8.84 8.29
CA GLN A 290 22.37 9.07 6.98
C GLN A 290 22.97 7.77 6.46
N ALA A 291 23.21 7.70 5.14
CA ALA A 291 23.86 6.55 4.52
C ALA A 291 25.29 6.37 5.07
N GLY A 292 25.63 5.12 5.38
CA GLY A 292 26.94 4.71 5.87
C GLY A 292 26.99 4.35 7.36
N THR A 293 27.84 3.37 7.67
CA THR A 293 28.03 2.79 9.02
C THR A 293 28.81 3.66 10.00
N LYS A 294 29.16 4.90 9.62
CA LYS A 294 29.89 5.88 10.45
C LYS A 294 29.03 7.07 10.90
N GLY A 295 27.73 7.06 10.59
CA GLY A 295 26.77 8.09 10.98
C GLY A 295 26.29 7.96 12.44
N THR A 296 25.43 8.88 12.87
CA THR A 296 24.68 8.76 14.13
C THR A 296 23.51 7.78 13.94
N ASP A 297 23.44 6.76 14.79
CA ASP A 297 22.36 5.77 14.78
C ASP A 297 21.00 6.40 15.10
N SER A 298 19.93 5.88 14.49
CA SER A 298 18.54 6.17 14.84
C SER A 298 17.71 4.88 14.85
N PRO A 299 18.01 3.91 15.75
CA PRO A 299 17.38 2.59 15.69
C PRO A 299 15.86 2.68 15.82
N LEU A 300 15.15 1.90 14.99
CA LEU A 300 13.69 1.89 14.95
C LEU A 300 13.10 1.44 16.29
N SER A 301 12.27 2.27 16.91
CA SER A 301 11.79 2.08 18.26
C SER A 301 10.52 1.24 18.27
N SER A 302 10.55 0.10 18.98
CA SER A 302 9.37 -0.77 19.16
C SER A 302 8.67 -1.18 17.86
N LEU A 303 9.43 -1.38 16.77
CA LEU A 303 8.93 -1.79 15.46
C LEU A 303 7.99 -3.00 15.55
N ALA A 304 6.86 -2.95 14.83
CA ALA A 304 5.84 -3.99 14.81
C ALA A 304 5.35 -4.44 16.21
N SER A 305 5.38 -3.57 17.21
CA SER A 305 4.95 -3.97 18.56
C SER A 305 3.43 -3.92 18.75
N SER A 306 2.92 -4.68 19.72
CA SER A 306 1.53 -4.68 20.19
C SER A 306 0.50 -5.08 19.13
N GLY A 307 0.74 -6.18 18.41
CA GLY A 307 -0.10 -6.62 17.30
C GLY A 307 0.20 -5.95 15.95
N GLY A 308 1.29 -5.18 15.87
CA GLY A 308 1.80 -4.64 14.61
C GLY A 308 2.49 -5.71 13.78
N SER A 309 2.70 -5.43 12.49
CA SER A 309 3.42 -6.30 11.56
C SER A 309 4.40 -5.46 10.76
N ALA A 310 5.62 -5.95 10.54
CA ALA A 310 6.58 -5.31 9.67
C ALA A 310 7.11 -6.29 8.63
N VAL A 311 7.12 -5.88 7.36
CA VAL A 311 7.76 -6.62 6.26
C VAL A 311 8.89 -5.77 5.71
N ILE A 312 10.10 -6.32 5.71
CA ILE A 312 11.31 -5.61 5.31
C ILE A 312 12.01 -6.42 4.22
N ASP A 313 12.19 -5.84 3.05
CA ASP A 313 12.92 -6.46 1.93
C ASP A 313 13.83 -5.39 1.30
N LEU A 314 15.13 -5.47 1.54
CA LEU A 314 16.06 -4.43 1.14
C LEU A 314 16.79 -4.73 -0.17
N GLY A 315 16.36 -5.75 -0.93
CA GLY A 315 16.99 -6.09 -2.20
C GLY A 315 18.44 -6.57 -2.09
N ASP A 316 19.17 -6.52 -3.21
CA ASP A 316 20.49 -7.15 -3.38
C ASP A 316 21.68 -6.36 -2.80
N GLY A 317 21.46 -5.15 -2.27
CA GLY A 317 22.51 -4.30 -1.70
C GLY A 317 23.19 -4.89 -0.45
N ASN A 318 24.28 -4.25 0.02
CA ASN A 318 24.77 -4.54 1.37
C ASN A 318 23.95 -3.70 2.37
N ASN A 319 22.96 -4.32 2.98
CA ASN A 319 21.98 -3.57 3.74
C ASN A 319 22.30 -3.53 5.23
N TYR A 320 21.88 -2.46 5.87
CA TYR A 320 22.12 -2.19 7.27
C TYR A 320 20.79 -1.86 7.94
N PHE A 321 20.38 -2.69 8.89
CA PHE A 321 19.10 -2.56 9.58
C PHE A 321 19.31 -2.47 11.09
N GLN A 322 18.80 -1.40 11.71
CA GLN A 322 18.83 -1.22 13.16
C GLN A 322 17.43 -1.00 13.72
N ALA A 323 16.99 -1.94 14.56
CA ALA A 323 15.86 -1.74 15.44
C ALA A 323 16.31 -1.69 16.90
N GLY A 324 15.72 -0.78 17.66
CA GLY A 324 15.89 -0.67 19.10
C GLY A 324 15.28 -1.84 19.86
N SER A 325 15.00 -1.62 21.14
CA SER A 325 14.34 -2.65 21.95
C SER A 325 12.87 -2.83 21.56
N ASN A 326 12.35 -4.03 21.80
CA ASN A 326 10.93 -4.40 21.63
C ASN A 326 10.44 -4.47 20.17
N ALA A 327 11.32 -4.78 19.20
CA ALA A 327 10.88 -5.17 17.88
C ALA A 327 10.04 -6.47 17.95
N ALA A 328 8.93 -6.55 17.22
CA ALA A 328 7.96 -7.66 17.25
C ALA A 328 7.46 -8.02 18.67
N TYR A 329 7.34 -7.03 19.55
CA TYR A 329 6.93 -7.24 20.93
C TYR A 329 5.42 -7.42 21.09
N LYS A 330 4.96 -8.32 21.97
CA LYS A 330 3.53 -8.54 22.32
C LYS A 330 2.64 -8.78 21.10
N PHE A 331 2.65 -10.00 20.59
CA PHE A 331 1.89 -10.44 19.40
C PHE A 331 2.26 -9.64 18.15
N GLY A 332 3.45 -9.03 18.14
CA GLY A 332 4.01 -8.35 16.99
C GLY A 332 4.64 -9.35 16.03
N ASP A 333 4.73 -8.98 14.76
CA ASP A 333 5.26 -9.83 13.69
C ASP A 333 6.30 -9.05 12.87
N LEU A 334 7.42 -9.68 12.55
CA LEU A 334 8.50 -9.07 11.77
C LEU A 334 9.05 -10.08 10.77
N ASP A 335 8.85 -9.80 9.50
CA ASP A 335 9.46 -10.52 8.39
C ASP A 335 10.58 -9.68 7.79
N TYR A 336 11.77 -10.25 7.68
CA TYR A 336 12.90 -9.66 6.96
C TYR A 336 13.35 -10.62 5.86
N VAL A 337 13.45 -10.12 4.63
CA VAL A 337 13.95 -10.85 3.47
C VAL A 337 15.27 -10.21 3.03
N GLY A 338 16.33 -11.01 3.03
CA GLY A 338 17.65 -10.64 2.54
C GLY A 338 17.82 -10.94 1.06
N GLY A 339 18.70 -10.18 0.41
CA GLY A 339 19.10 -10.36 -0.98
C GLY A 339 20.39 -11.15 -1.14
N THR A 340 21.05 -11.00 -2.30
CA THR A 340 22.36 -11.64 -2.55
C THR A 340 23.55 -10.89 -1.95
N GLY A 341 23.35 -9.63 -1.53
CA GLY A 341 24.33 -8.81 -0.83
C GLY A 341 24.50 -9.19 0.65
N SER A 342 25.37 -8.46 1.36
CA SER A 342 25.57 -8.68 2.79
C SER A 342 24.58 -7.88 3.64
N ASP A 343 23.72 -8.56 4.39
CA ASP A 343 22.79 -7.90 5.31
C ASP A 343 23.33 -7.86 6.75
N THR A 344 23.37 -6.67 7.36
CA THR A 344 23.78 -6.45 8.75
C THR A 344 22.60 -5.98 9.59
N LEU A 345 22.07 -6.87 10.41
CA LEU A 345 20.88 -6.66 11.22
C LEU A 345 21.25 -6.52 12.71
N SER A 346 20.79 -5.45 13.34
CA SER A 346 21.00 -5.19 14.77
C SER A 346 19.68 -4.90 15.47
N PHE A 347 19.43 -5.66 16.54
CA PHE A 347 18.26 -5.55 17.38
C PHE A 347 18.65 -5.31 18.83
N GLY A 348 17.91 -4.40 19.48
CA GLY A 348 18.00 -4.20 20.92
C GLY A 348 17.46 -5.39 21.73
N SER A 349 17.13 -5.14 22.99
CA SER A 349 16.57 -6.16 23.86
C SER A 349 15.14 -6.53 23.47
N GLN A 350 14.74 -7.77 23.76
CA GLN A 350 13.35 -8.25 23.64
C GLN A 350 12.81 -8.31 22.21
N LEU A 351 13.66 -8.57 21.21
CA LEU A 351 13.22 -8.97 19.88
C LEU A 351 12.25 -10.17 20.00
N ALA A 352 11.09 -10.08 19.35
CA ALA A 352 10.06 -11.13 19.30
C ALA A 352 9.59 -11.61 20.68
N LYS A 353 9.59 -10.74 21.70
CA LYS A 353 9.11 -11.15 23.02
C LYS A 353 7.57 -11.20 23.03
N GLY A 354 7.02 -12.41 23.11
CA GLY A 354 5.58 -12.68 23.01
C GLY A 354 5.01 -12.47 21.61
N GLY A 355 5.85 -12.34 20.58
CA GLY A 355 5.51 -12.20 19.17
C GLY A 355 6.48 -13.04 18.32
N ASP A 356 6.53 -12.76 17.03
CA ASP A 356 7.22 -13.59 16.03
C ASP A 356 8.19 -12.75 15.20
N ALA A 357 9.37 -13.30 14.90
CA ALA A 357 10.30 -12.72 13.93
C ALA A 357 10.86 -13.79 12.99
N TYR A 358 10.76 -13.53 11.69
CA TYR A 358 11.21 -14.38 10.61
C TYR A 358 12.27 -13.66 9.78
N PHE A 359 13.38 -14.34 9.55
CA PHE A 359 14.49 -13.84 8.73
C PHE A 359 14.74 -14.85 7.61
N ASP A 360 14.51 -14.44 6.37
CA ASP A 360 14.77 -15.22 5.16
C ASP A 360 16.00 -14.68 4.44
N MET A 361 17.14 -15.34 4.61
CA MET A 361 18.39 -15.05 3.91
C MET A 361 18.70 -16.11 2.84
N ASN A 362 17.68 -16.85 2.36
CA ASN A 362 17.90 -17.97 1.41
C ASN A 362 18.56 -17.54 0.09
N ALA A 363 18.54 -16.24 -0.26
CA ALA A 363 19.22 -15.70 -1.43
C ALA A 363 20.77 -15.78 -1.32
N GLY A 364 21.32 -15.97 -0.12
CA GLY A 364 22.74 -16.10 0.15
C GLY A 364 23.29 -14.85 0.84
N GLY A 365 24.45 -14.37 0.37
CA GLY A 365 25.12 -13.21 0.96
C GLY A 365 26.11 -13.58 2.07
N THR A 366 26.54 -12.59 2.84
CA THR A 366 27.26 -12.83 4.09
C THR A 366 26.56 -12.00 5.14
N ASN A 367 25.76 -12.63 5.97
CA ASN A 367 24.77 -11.93 6.79
C ASN A 367 25.18 -11.93 8.25
N THR A 368 24.75 -10.90 8.95
CA THR A 368 24.99 -10.74 10.38
C THR A 368 23.68 -10.42 11.06
N LEU A 369 23.32 -11.18 12.09
CA LEU A 369 22.21 -10.87 12.98
C LEU A 369 22.72 -10.75 14.41
N THR A 370 22.58 -9.56 15.00
CA THR A 370 22.84 -9.33 16.42
C THR A 370 21.54 -9.02 17.13
N ALA A 371 21.13 -9.88 18.07
CA ALA A 371 19.97 -9.65 18.93
C ALA A 371 20.38 -9.49 20.40
N GLY A 372 19.84 -8.45 21.05
CA GLY A 372 20.11 -8.14 22.45
C GLY A 372 19.53 -9.16 23.45
N THR A 373 19.44 -8.76 24.72
CA THR A 373 18.95 -9.66 25.78
C THR A 373 17.50 -10.08 25.58
N PHE A 374 17.18 -11.33 25.94
CA PHE A 374 15.84 -11.90 25.89
C PHE A 374 15.19 -11.92 24.49
N ALA A 375 15.98 -12.14 23.44
CA ALA A 375 15.45 -12.43 22.11
C ALA A 375 14.60 -13.71 22.12
N GLY A 376 13.42 -13.69 21.50
CA GLY A 376 12.49 -14.83 21.43
C GLY A 376 11.89 -15.21 22.79
N ARG A 377 11.83 -14.30 23.76
CA ARG A 377 11.24 -14.61 25.07
C ARG A 377 9.72 -14.78 24.95
N ASP A 378 9.20 -15.94 25.36
CA ASP A 378 7.76 -16.25 25.28
C ASP A 378 7.17 -16.09 23.85
N GLY A 379 8.01 -16.05 22.81
CA GLY A 379 7.65 -15.85 21.40
C GLY A 379 8.53 -16.70 20.47
N GLU A 380 8.55 -16.40 19.17
CA GLU A 380 9.29 -17.20 18.17
C GLU A 380 10.32 -16.36 17.38
N ILE A 381 11.49 -16.95 17.12
CA ILE A 381 12.42 -16.45 16.10
C ILE A 381 12.76 -17.60 15.15
N THR A 382 12.63 -17.36 13.85
CA THR A 382 13.13 -18.28 12.82
C THR A 382 14.10 -17.55 11.90
N TYR A 383 15.28 -18.14 11.69
CA TYR A 383 16.31 -17.63 10.79
C TYR A 383 16.66 -18.67 9.74
N MET A 384 16.64 -18.29 8.46
CA MET A 384 17.02 -19.11 7.31
C MET A 384 18.29 -18.53 6.68
N GLY A 385 19.43 -19.21 6.81
CA GLY A 385 20.75 -18.67 6.46
C GLY A 385 21.11 -18.63 4.97
N GLY A 386 20.56 -19.55 4.17
CA GLY A 386 20.87 -19.61 2.74
C GLY A 386 22.15 -20.38 2.44
N THR A 387 22.90 -19.99 1.41
CA THR A 387 24.16 -20.68 1.03
C THR A 387 25.43 -19.89 1.38
N GLY A 388 25.24 -18.82 2.15
CA GLY A 388 26.24 -17.79 2.44
C GLY A 388 26.77 -17.94 3.86
N SER A 389 27.83 -17.21 4.21
CA SER A 389 28.35 -17.25 5.58
C SER A 389 27.52 -16.35 6.49
N ASP A 390 26.98 -16.92 7.55
CA ASP A 390 26.15 -16.21 8.52
C ASP A 390 26.80 -16.09 9.90
N SER A 391 26.68 -14.90 10.49
CA SER A 391 27.18 -14.59 11.83
C SER A 391 26.04 -14.15 12.74
N LEU A 392 25.60 -15.04 13.61
CA LEU A 392 24.48 -14.82 14.53
C LEU A 392 24.98 -14.63 15.96
N THR A 393 24.60 -13.53 16.60
CA THR A 393 24.94 -13.23 17.99
C THR A 393 23.69 -12.97 18.80
N PHE A 394 23.53 -13.72 19.90
CA PHE A 394 22.41 -13.53 20.83
C PHE A 394 22.91 -13.17 22.24
N GLY A 395 22.27 -12.15 22.81
CA GLY A 395 22.48 -11.75 24.19
C GLY A 395 21.96 -12.78 25.20
N THR A 396 22.13 -12.47 26.48
CA THR A 396 21.62 -13.30 27.59
C THR A 396 20.10 -13.50 27.52
N GLY A 397 19.65 -14.74 27.73
CA GLY A 397 18.24 -15.11 27.87
C GLY A 397 17.53 -15.40 26.55
N VAL A 398 18.26 -15.73 25.49
CA VAL A 398 17.66 -16.13 24.20
C VAL A 398 16.74 -17.34 24.40
N ALA A 399 15.60 -17.34 23.70
CA ALA A 399 14.57 -18.38 23.77
C ALA A 399 13.96 -18.60 25.16
N HIS A 400 14.04 -17.65 26.10
CA HIS A 400 13.48 -17.83 27.44
C HIS A 400 11.95 -18.03 27.38
N GLY A 401 11.45 -19.25 27.60
CA GLY A 401 10.02 -19.60 27.50
C GLY A 401 9.44 -19.54 26.08
N GLY A 402 10.27 -19.30 25.06
CA GLY A 402 9.88 -19.25 23.65
C GLY A 402 10.63 -20.28 22.81
N ASP A 403 10.61 -20.11 21.48
CA ASP A 403 11.22 -21.03 20.52
C ASP A 403 12.11 -20.27 19.53
N VAL A 404 13.35 -20.69 19.35
CA VAL A 404 14.29 -20.10 18.39
C VAL A 404 14.81 -21.20 17.47
N LYS A 405 14.60 -21.04 16.16
CA LYS A 405 15.03 -21.97 15.13
C LYS A 405 15.99 -21.28 14.17
N ILE A 406 17.14 -21.91 13.94
CA ILE A 406 18.14 -21.44 12.98
C ILE A 406 18.37 -22.56 11.98
N TYR A 407 18.23 -22.25 10.70
CA TYR A 407 18.48 -23.15 9.59
C TYR A 407 19.67 -22.64 8.81
N LEU A 408 20.86 -23.15 9.07
CA LEU A 408 22.09 -22.75 8.40
C LEU A 408 22.14 -23.22 6.94
N ARG A 409 21.37 -24.29 6.62
CA ARG A 409 21.41 -25.06 5.38
C ARG A 409 22.70 -25.86 5.26
N SER A 410 22.62 -26.95 4.51
CA SER A 410 23.80 -27.76 4.20
C SER A 410 24.51 -27.14 3.00
N ASP A 411 25.64 -26.49 3.25
CA ASP A 411 26.46 -25.89 2.21
C ASP A 411 27.98 -26.11 2.43
N SER A 412 28.82 -25.11 2.15
CA SER A 412 30.28 -25.14 2.40
C SER A 412 30.82 -23.80 2.92
N ALA A 413 29.94 -22.85 3.18
CA ALA A 413 30.28 -21.62 3.88
C ALA A 413 30.45 -21.95 5.36
N ALA A 414 31.20 -21.11 6.08
CA ALA A 414 31.37 -21.29 7.51
C ALA A 414 30.42 -20.35 8.24
N ASP A 415 29.57 -20.90 9.10
CA ASP A 415 28.66 -20.13 9.93
C ASP A 415 29.15 -19.99 11.36
N SER A 416 28.65 -18.97 12.05
CA SER A 416 29.00 -18.75 13.44
C SER A 416 27.78 -18.34 14.27
N VAL A 417 27.60 -19.04 15.39
CA VAL A 417 26.57 -18.69 16.38
C VAL A 417 27.24 -18.39 17.71
N SER A 418 27.05 -17.19 18.25
CA SER A 418 27.63 -16.76 19.52
C SER A 418 26.55 -16.46 20.55
N LEU A 419 26.62 -17.15 21.68
CA LEU A 419 25.65 -17.09 22.77
C LEU A 419 26.33 -16.53 24.03
N THR A 420 25.98 -15.30 24.43
CA THR A 420 26.76 -14.59 25.47
C THR A 420 26.32 -14.86 26.90
N GLY A 421 25.22 -15.60 27.12
CA GLY A 421 24.61 -15.76 28.43
C GLY A 421 23.66 -16.95 28.52
N THR A 422 22.61 -16.89 29.33
CA THR A 422 21.67 -18.01 29.47
C THR A 422 20.90 -18.26 28.18
N VAL A 423 20.54 -19.52 27.92
CA VAL A 423 19.90 -19.99 26.68
C VAL A 423 18.74 -20.91 27.04
N ALA A 424 17.59 -20.73 26.39
CA ALA A 424 16.42 -21.61 26.48
C ALA A 424 15.90 -21.87 27.91
N GLU A 425 15.95 -20.88 28.80
CA GLU A 425 15.38 -21.03 30.15
C GLU A 425 13.85 -21.12 30.14
N ASN A 426 13.24 -21.55 31.25
CA ASN A 426 11.78 -21.56 31.49
C ASN A 426 10.94 -22.33 30.45
N SER A 427 11.35 -23.55 30.13
CA SER A 427 10.79 -24.43 29.09
C SER A 427 10.98 -23.89 27.66
N GLY A 428 11.92 -22.97 27.48
CA GLY A 428 12.34 -22.50 26.18
C GLY A 428 12.99 -23.57 25.32
N SER A 429 13.07 -23.29 24.02
CA SER A 429 13.64 -24.17 23.00
C SER A 429 14.54 -23.37 22.06
N MET A 430 15.76 -23.86 21.84
CA MET A 430 16.61 -23.41 20.75
C MET A 430 17.03 -24.61 19.91
N THR A 431 16.92 -24.50 18.59
CA THR A 431 17.37 -25.55 17.67
C THR A 431 18.15 -24.92 16.52
N ILE A 432 19.33 -25.47 16.25
CA ILE A 432 20.13 -25.13 15.07
C ILE A 432 20.16 -26.36 14.17
N TYR A 433 19.81 -26.16 12.91
CA TYR A 433 19.80 -27.17 11.86
C TYR A 433 20.96 -26.99 10.90
N ASP A 434 21.40 -28.13 10.35
CA ASP A 434 22.44 -28.24 9.33
C ASP A 434 23.82 -27.71 9.75
N PHE A 435 24.13 -27.75 11.06
CA PHE A 435 25.45 -27.38 11.58
C PHE A 435 26.50 -28.41 11.14
N ASP A 436 27.58 -27.98 10.46
CA ASP A 436 28.67 -28.84 9.97
C ASP A 436 30.06 -28.30 10.37
N VAL A 437 30.73 -28.95 11.31
CA VAL A 437 32.10 -28.53 11.70
C VAL A 437 33.16 -28.74 10.61
N ALA A 438 32.83 -29.44 9.52
CA ALA A 438 33.78 -29.76 8.45
C ALA A 438 33.98 -28.60 7.46
N ASP A 439 32.97 -27.78 7.20
CA ASP A 439 33.08 -26.58 6.35
C ASP A 439 33.54 -25.34 7.14
N GLY A 440 33.34 -25.35 8.45
CA GLY A 440 33.86 -24.33 9.36
C GLY A 440 32.85 -23.79 10.35
N ASP A 441 31.64 -24.38 10.41
CA ASP A 441 30.64 -23.96 11.39
C ASP A 441 31.17 -23.97 12.81
N SER A 442 30.85 -22.89 13.53
CA SER A 442 31.33 -22.65 14.87
C SER A 442 30.23 -22.16 15.78
N ILE A 443 30.31 -22.59 17.04
CA ILE A 443 29.38 -22.12 18.06
C ILE A 443 30.15 -21.72 19.32
N ASN A 444 30.02 -20.46 19.73
CA ASN A 444 30.56 -19.98 20.98
C ASN A 444 29.48 -20.07 22.07
N LEU A 445 29.70 -20.96 23.02
CA LEU A 445 28.76 -21.23 24.12
C LEU A 445 29.12 -20.47 25.41
N PRO A 446 28.14 -20.27 26.31
CA PRO A 446 28.40 -19.79 27.67
C PRO A 446 29.30 -20.77 28.43
N SER A 447 29.97 -20.34 29.50
CA SER A 447 31.00 -21.15 30.17
C SER A 447 30.52 -22.38 30.98
N THR A 448 29.22 -22.71 30.98
CA THR A 448 28.65 -23.82 31.77
C THR A 448 27.57 -24.59 31.00
N TYR A 449 27.92 -25.76 30.48
CA TYR A 449 27.02 -26.68 29.76
C TYR A 449 27.52 -28.12 29.84
N ASP A 450 26.62 -29.07 29.60
CA ASP A 450 26.93 -30.47 29.32
C ASP A 450 26.52 -30.81 27.88
N LEU A 451 27.31 -31.67 27.22
CA LEU A 451 27.00 -32.17 25.88
C LEU A 451 26.57 -33.64 25.96
N THR A 452 25.50 -33.99 25.26
CA THR A 452 25.08 -35.38 25.04
C THR A 452 24.78 -35.59 23.57
N ASP A 453 25.47 -36.53 22.94
CA ASP A 453 25.26 -36.92 21.54
C ASP A 453 24.57 -38.29 21.50
N ASP A 454 23.47 -38.39 20.76
CA ASP A 454 22.71 -39.63 20.57
C ASP A 454 22.93 -40.29 19.19
N GLY A 455 23.83 -39.74 18.38
CA GLY A 455 24.14 -40.19 17.02
C GLY A 455 23.20 -39.65 15.95
N SER A 456 22.13 -38.94 16.33
CA SER A 456 21.31 -38.14 15.42
C SER A 456 21.61 -36.66 15.56
N HIS A 457 21.67 -36.16 16.80
CA HIS A 457 21.88 -34.75 17.11
C HIS A 457 22.69 -34.61 18.41
N THR A 458 23.37 -33.47 18.54
CA THR A 458 24.02 -33.09 19.81
C THR A 458 23.04 -32.26 20.63
N THR A 459 22.68 -32.75 21.82
CA THR A 459 21.92 -32.00 22.82
C THR A 459 22.88 -31.24 23.73
N ILE A 460 22.67 -29.94 23.86
CA ILE A 460 23.38 -29.06 24.78
C ILE A 460 22.47 -28.83 25.98
N THR A 461 22.89 -29.29 27.15
CA THR A 461 22.17 -29.06 28.41
C THR A 461 22.84 -27.92 29.16
N MET A 462 22.18 -26.76 29.19
CA MET A 462 22.65 -25.62 29.96
C MET A 462 22.46 -25.89 31.46
N HIS A 463 23.46 -25.55 32.28
CA HIS A 463 23.36 -25.73 33.74
C HIS A 463 22.37 -24.75 34.40
N SER A 464 22.02 -23.66 33.71
CA SER A 464 21.04 -22.67 34.14
C SER A 464 19.69 -22.93 33.45
N GLY A 465 18.73 -23.48 34.18
CA GLY A 465 17.32 -23.52 33.77
C GLY A 465 16.79 -24.86 33.26
N TYR A 466 15.46 -24.91 33.09
CA TYR A 466 14.76 -26.03 32.45
C TYR A 466 14.44 -25.60 31.01
N GLY A 467 14.95 -26.31 29.99
CA GLY A 467 14.62 -26.10 28.58
C GLY A 467 15.52 -26.92 27.66
N SER A 468 15.38 -26.78 26.34
CA SER A 468 16.11 -27.62 25.37
C SER A 468 16.93 -26.80 24.39
N PHE A 469 18.21 -27.17 24.25
CA PHE A 469 19.05 -26.68 23.16
C PHE A 469 19.62 -27.87 22.37
N LYS A 470 19.39 -27.89 21.06
CA LYS A 470 19.80 -28.98 20.16
C LYS A 470 20.54 -28.45 18.92
N LEU A 471 21.56 -29.18 18.50
CA LEU A 471 22.27 -28.99 17.24
C LEU A 471 22.05 -30.22 16.35
N TYR A 472 21.53 -30.00 15.15
CA TYR A 472 21.35 -31.02 14.12
C TYR A 472 22.43 -30.85 13.06
N GLY A 473 22.96 -31.95 12.52
CA GLY A 473 24.02 -31.95 11.49
C GLY A 473 25.38 -32.47 11.96
N VAL A 474 25.64 -32.49 13.28
CA VAL A 474 26.91 -33.01 13.84
C VAL A 474 26.70 -34.27 14.67
N THR A 475 27.51 -35.29 14.35
CA THR A 475 27.77 -36.46 15.20
C THR A 475 29.23 -36.44 15.65
N GLY A 476 29.50 -36.68 16.93
CA GLY A 476 30.85 -36.82 17.48
C GLY A 476 31.53 -35.50 17.87
N LEU A 477 30.77 -34.43 18.13
CA LEU A 477 31.32 -33.14 18.55
C LEU A 477 32.17 -33.30 19.83
N THR A 478 33.48 -33.11 19.70
CA THR A 478 34.39 -33.02 20.86
C THR A 478 34.58 -31.56 21.24
N ALA A 479 34.96 -31.27 22.48
CA ALA A 479 35.15 -29.91 23.00
C ALA A 479 36.18 -29.03 22.23
N LEU A 480 36.78 -29.53 21.15
CA LEU A 480 37.67 -28.79 20.23
C LEU A 480 36.92 -28.11 19.07
N GLY A 481 35.62 -28.39 18.88
CA GLY A 481 34.74 -27.75 17.90
C GLY A 481 33.74 -26.76 18.51
N ILE A 482 34.03 -26.26 19.72
CA ILE A 482 33.29 -25.25 20.48
C ILE A 482 34.29 -24.20 20.97
#